data_AF-A0A0L8GI07-F1
#
_entry.id   AF-A0A0L8GI07-F1
#
_cell.length_a   1.000
_cell.length_b   1.000
_cell.length_c   1.000
_cell.angle_alpha   90.00
_cell.angle_beta   90.00
_cell.angle_gamma   90.00
#
_symmetry.space_group_name_H-M   'P 1'
#
loop_
_entity.id
_entity.type
_entity.pdbx_description
1 polymer ?
#
loop_
_entity_poly.entity_id
_entity_poly.type
_entity_poly.pdbx_seq_one_letter_code
_entity_poly.pdbx_strand_id
1 'polypeptide(L)'
;MPTVKNGRRNSVRIDLRNSRFPFSIVWTPIPCLTYWTLDPSKVSKDTWDWAVAEASEEYKKRMHNLFCDNCHSHVAMALNLMKYDDSSCWNMVKLCFLMMIHSRYVSFCGFLKTWLPFLIVFSVILILILLSHYNMM
;
A
#
# COMPACT_ATOMS: atom_id res chain seq x y z
N MET A 1 21.57 5.83 -24.69
CA MET A 1 20.28 6.39 -24.23
C MET A 1 19.19 5.83 -25.13
N PRO A 2 18.23 5.03 -24.65
CA PRO A 2 17.16 4.55 -25.52
C PRO A 2 16.13 5.67 -25.71
N THR A 3 15.72 5.83 -26.96
CA THR A 3 14.84 6.87 -27.48
C THR A 3 13.38 6.54 -27.21
N VAL A 4 12.67 7.47 -26.57
CA VAL A 4 11.23 7.37 -26.29
C VAL A 4 10.46 7.42 -27.61
N LYS A 5 9.74 6.35 -27.94
CA LYS A 5 8.82 6.34 -29.08
C LYS A 5 7.63 7.24 -28.77
N ASN A 6 7.52 8.30 -29.57
CA ASN A 6 6.47 9.30 -29.56
C ASN A 6 5.13 8.69 -30.02
N GLY A 7 4.38 8.11 -29.08
CA GLY A 7 2.98 7.77 -29.25
C GLY A 7 2.15 8.69 -28.38
N ARG A 8 1.23 9.46 -28.99
CA ARG A 8 0.22 10.32 -28.35
C ARG A 8 -0.48 9.57 -27.21
N ARG A 9 0.09 9.64 -26.00
CA ARG A 9 -0.61 9.26 -24.77
C ARG A 9 -1.38 10.52 -24.40
N ASN A 10 -2.70 10.50 -24.55
CA ASN A 10 -3.55 11.46 -23.86
C ASN A 10 -3.20 11.31 -22.39
N SER A 11 -2.34 12.17 -21.86
CA SER A 11 -2.04 12.21 -20.44
C SER A 11 -3.34 12.66 -19.79
N VAL A 12 -4.13 11.70 -19.34
CA VAL A 12 -5.21 11.95 -18.41
C VAL A 12 -4.55 12.67 -17.25
N ARG A 13 -4.68 14.00 -17.21
CA ARG A 13 -4.12 14.81 -16.14
C ARG A 13 -4.91 14.45 -14.89
N ILE A 14 -4.28 13.73 -13.98
CA ILE A 14 -4.89 13.34 -12.71
C ILE A 14 -5.15 14.63 -11.94
N ASP A 15 -6.41 14.89 -11.57
CA ASP A 15 -6.75 16.04 -10.74
C ASP A 15 -6.28 15.79 -9.31
N LEU A 16 -5.06 16.23 -9.03
CA LEU A 16 -4.44 16.12 -7.71
C LEU A 16 -5.23 16.90 -6.64
N ARG A 17 -5.95 17.96 -7.01
CA ARG A 17 -6.68 18.82 -6.07
C ARG A 17 -7.93 18.12 -5.54
N ASN A 18 -8.59 17.33 -6.39
CA ASN A 18 -9.80 16.60 -6.03
C ASN A 18 -9.56 15.12 -5.73
N SER A 19 -8.31 14.65 -5.82
CA SER A 19 -7.93 13.31 -5.39
C SER A 19 -8.06 13.19 -3.87
N ARG A 20 -8.74 12.15 -3.38
CA ARG A 20 -8.85 11.88 -1.93
C ARG A 20 -7.51 11.46 -1.31
N PHE A 21 -6.67 10.78 -2.09
CA PHE A 21 -5.41 10.19 -1.62
C PHE A 21 -4.29 10.41 -2.64
N PRO A 22 -3.90 11.68 -2.92
CA PRO A 22 -2.79 11.96 -3.81
C PRO A 22 -1.49 11.41 -3.19
N PHE A 23 -0.59 10.91 -4.05
CA PHE A 23 0.72 10.41 -3.65
C PHE A 23 0.69 9.36 -2.52
N SER A 24 -0.38 8.58 -2.42
CA SER A 24 -0.57 7.65 -1.31
C SER A 24 -0.54 6.21 -1.77
N ILE A 25 0.12 5.35 -1.01
CA ILE A 25 0.05 3.89 -1.17
C ILE A 25 -1.10 3.41 -0.29
N VAL A 26 -2.12 2.82 -0.91
CA VAL A 26 -3.27 2.25 -0.19
C VAL A 26 -3.01 0.78 0.04
N TRP A 27 -3.14 0.35 1.30
CA TRP A 27 -3.04 -1.05 1.66
C TRP A 27 -4.42 -1.65 1.85
N THR A 28 -4.64 -2.83 1.28
CA THR A 28 -5.84 -3.63 1.52
C THR A 28 -5.45 -5.09 1.77
N PRO A 29 -4.90 -5.44 2.94
CA PRO A 29 -5.19 -6.75 3.47
C PRO A 29 -6.61 -6.67 4.03
N ILE A 30 -7.36 -7.75 3.88
CA ILE A 30 -8.83 -7.83 3.96
C ILE A 30 -9.53 -7.25 5.23
N PRO A 31 -8.87 -6.71 6.28
CA PRO A 31 -9.54 -5.88 7.30
C PRO A 31 -9.00 -4.45 7.51
N CYS A 32 -7.85 -4.04 6.95
CA CYS A 32 -7.21 -2.77 7.31
C CYS A 32 -7.23 -1.76 6.16
N LEU A 33 -8.24 -0.88 6.11
CA LEU A 33 -8.26 0.26 5.20
C LEU A 33 -7.31 1.34 5.72
N THR A 34 -6.02 1.18 5.41
CA THR A 34 -4.98 2.13 5.79
C THR A 34 -4.24 2.66 4.57
N TYR A 35 -3.75 3.88 4.65
CA TYR A 35 -2.99 4.51 3.58
C TYR A 35 -1.72 5.15 4.13
N TRP A 36 -0.66 5.10 3.34
CA TRP A 36 0.60 5.80 3.60
C TRP A 36 0.80 6.90 2.57
N THR A 37 0.76 8.15 3.00
CA THR A 37 1.04 9.31 2.15
C THR A 37 2.56 9.48 2.00
N LEU A 38 3.03 9.39 0.76
CA LEU A 38 4.41 9.65 0.39
C LEU A 38 4.67 11.15 0.28
N ASP A 39 5.92 11.54 0.48
CA ASP A 39 6.35 12.93 0.40
C ASP A 39 6.76 13.26 -1.05
N PRO A 40 6.02 14.13 -1.76
CA PRO A 40 6.35 14.47 -3.14
C PRO A 40 7.68 15.22 -3.29
N SER A 41 8.21 15.82 -2.21
CA SER A 41 9.51 16.52 -2.25
C SER A 41 10.69 15.57 -2.39
N LYS A 42 10.50 14.27 -2.08
CA LYS A 42 11.51 13.21 -2.20
C LYS A 42 11.66 12.67 -3.62
N VAL A 43 10.99 13.28 -4.60
CA VAL A 43 10.97 12.87 -5.99
C VAL A 43 11.06 14.10 -6.89
N SER A 44 11.72 13.95 -8.04
CA SER A 44 11.70 15.00 -9.06
C SER A 44 10.27 15.17 -9.62
N LYS A 45 9.85 16.42 -9.87
CA LYS A 45 8.48 16.75 -10.30
C LYS A 45 8.01 15.98 -11.53
N ASP A 46 8.92 15.67 -12.44
CA ASP A 46 8.58 15.02 -13.71
C ASP A 46 8.76 13.49 -13.69
N THR A 47 9.34 12.92 -12.64
CA THR A 47 9.64 11.48 -12.59
C THR A 47 8.51 10.65 -11.98
N TRP A 48 7.63 11.25 -11.18
CA TRP A 48 6.53 10.53 -10.52
C TRP A 48 5.57 9.87 -11.53
N ASP A 49 4.95 10.67 -12.39
CA ASP A 49 3.94 10.18 -13.34
C ASP A 49 4.53 9.19 -14.34
N TRP A 50 5.75 9.45 -14.80
CA TRP A 50 6.48 8.54 -15.68
C TRP A 50 6.74 7.19 -14.99
N ALA A 51 7.26 7.19 -13.76
CA ALA A 51 7.60 5.96 -13.05
C ALA A 51 6.37 5.11 -12.71
N VAL A 52 5.26 5.75 -12.31
CA VAL A 52 3.99 5.05 -12.07
C VAL A 52 3.43 4.46 -13.37
N ALA A 53 3.48 5.20 -14.47
CA ALA A 53 3.02 4.72 -15.77
C ALA A 53 3.88 3.56 -16.27
N GLU A 54 5.21 3.69 -16.20
CA GLU A 54 6.16 2.66 -16.61
C GLU A 54 6.02 1.39 -15.76
N ALA A 55 5.86 1.55 -14.44
CA ALA A 55 5.61 0.41 -13.57
C ALA A 55 4.33 -0.35 -13.95
N SER A 56 3.27 0.39 -14.30
CA SER A 56 2.00 -0.19 -14.75
C SER A 56 2.12 -0.89 -16.11
N GLU A 57 2.91 -0.33 -17.03
CA GLU A 57 3.17 -0.89 -18.36
C GLU A 57 3.99 -2.20 -18.32
N GLU A 58 4.82 -2.36 -17.30
CA GLU A 58 5.55 -3.60 -17.04
C GLU A 58 4.66 -4.62 -16.33
N TYR A 59 3.96 -4.24 -15.26
CA TYR A 59 3.13 -5.17 -14.49
C TYR A 59 1.88 -5.65 -15.22
N LYS A 60 1.33 -4.89 -16.19
CA LYS A 60 0.23 -5.40 -17.03
C LYS A 60 0.60 -6.67 -17.81
N LYS A 61 1.90 -6.91 -18.02
CA LYS A 61 2.43 -8.09 -18.73
C LYS A 61 2.77 -9.24 -17.78
N ARG A 62 2.80 -8.97 -16.46
CA ARG A 62 3.19 -9.95 -15.43
C ARG A 62 1.97 -10.59 -14.80
N MET A 63 2.03 -11.90 -14.58
CA MET A 63 1.06 -12.59 -13.75
C MET A 63 1.27 -12.20 -12.30
N HIS A 64 0.26 -11.58 -11.69
CA HIS A 64 0.30 -11.23 -10.28
C HIS A 64 -0.10 -12.44 -9.44
N ASN A 65 0.73 -12.80 -8.46
CA ASN A 65 0.40 -13.85 -7.50
C ASN A 65 0.13 -13.23 -6.12
N LEU A 66 -0.74 -13.85 -5.32
CA LEU A 66 -1.19 -13.27 -4.05
C LEU A 66 -0.03 -13.05 -3.06
N PHE A 67 0.97 -13.93 -3.08
CA PHE A 67 2.12 -13.93 -2.18
C PHE A 67 3.44 -13.48 -2.82
N CYS A 68 3.57 -13.63 -4.15
CA CYS A 68 4.80 -13.35 -4.90
C CYS A 68 4.46 -12.51 -6.12
N ASP A 69 5.21 -11.42 -6.37
CA ASP A 69 4.92 -10.49 -7.48
C ASP A 69 3.51 -9.89 -7.40
N ASN A 70 3.25 -9.19 -6.30
CA ASN A 70 1.94 -8.61 -5.98
C ASN A 70 1.94 -7.07 -6.12
N CYS A 71 0.88 -6.42 -5.64
CA CYS A 71 0.75 -4.96 -5.62
C CYS A 71 1.92 -4.24 -4.92
N HIS A 72 2.55 -4.84 -3.91
CA HIS A 72 3.70 -4.25 -3.24
C HIS A 72 4.97 -4.33 -4.10
N SER A 73 5.12 -5.38 -4.92
CA SER A 73 6.21 -5.47 -5.89
C SER A 73 6.04 -4.41 -6.99
N HIS A 74 4.81 -4.17 -7.45
CA HIS A 74 4.49 -3.09 -8.41
C HIS A 74 4.86 -1.72 -7.85
N VAL A 75 4.39 -1.41 -6.64
CA VAL A 75 4.71 -0.14 -5.96
C VAL A 75 6.22 -0.01 -5.70
N ALA A 76 6.88 -1.08 -5.24
CA ALA A 76 8.33 -1.07 -5.04
C ALA A 76 9.08 -0.78 -6.35
N MET A 77 8.62 -1.30 -7.49
CA MET A 77 9.21 -0.98 -8.78
C MET A 77 9.00 0.49 -9.15
N ALA A 78 7.81 1.04 -8.95
CA ALA A 78 7.56 2.46 -9.17
C ALA A 78 8.49 3.33 -8.32
N LEU A 79 8.65 3.01 -7.03
CA LEU A 79 9.55 3.72 -6.10
C LEU A 79 11.02 3.64 -6.55
N ASN A 80 11.46 2.49 -7.06
CA ASN A 80 12.81 2.33 -7.63
C ASN A 80 13.02 3.16 -8.89
N LEU A 81 12.03 3.17 -9.81
CA LEU A 81 12.09 3.93 -11.06
C LEU A 81 12.17 5.43 -10.82
N MET A 82 11.41 5.95 -9.86
CA MET A 82 11.43 7.37 -9.50
C MET A 82 12.58 7.76 -8.56
N LYS A 83 13.40 6.80 -8.10
CA LYS A 83 14.44 6.96 -7.08
C LYS A 83 13.92 7.67 -5.83
N TYR A 84 12.78 7.21 -5.32
CA TYR A 84 12.14 7.81 -4.16
C TYR A 84 13.10 7.80 -2.96
N ASP A 85 13.31 8.97 -2.35
CA ASP A 85 14.22 9.16 -1.20
C ASP A 85 15.68 8.74 -1.52
N ASP A 86 16.14 9.05 -2.74
CA ASP A 86 17.45 8.69 -3.29
C ASP A 86 17.75 7.17 -3.26
N SER A 87 16.72 6.34 -3.13
CA SER A 87 16.83 4.88 -3.00
C SER A 87 16.27 4.16 -4.22
N SER A 88 17.02 3.18 -4.72
CA SER A 88 16.59 2.25 -5.78
C SER A 88 16.55 0.79 -5.31
N CYS A 89 16.47 0.58 -3.99
CA CYS A 89 16.48 -0.75 -3.35
C CYS A 89 15.15 -1.02 -2.61
N TRP A 90 14.04 -0.57 -3.17
CA TRP A 90 12.69 -0.88 -2.70
C TRP A 90 12.30 -2.30 -3.12
N ASN A 91 11.70 -3.06 -2.20
CA ASN A 91 11.14 -4.37 -2.44
C ASN A 91 9.83 -4.53 -1.66
N MET A 92 9.07 -5.59 -1.97
CA MET A 92 7.75 -5.83 -1.36
C MET A 92 7.79 -5.97 0.16
N VAL A 93 8.86 -6.55 0.72
CA VAL A 93 9.00 -6.80 2.16
C VAL A 93 9.27 -5.49 2.91
N LYS A 94 10.25 -4.71 2.46
CA LYS A 94 10.54 -3.37 2.99
C LYS A 94 9.28 -2.50 2.93
N LEU A 95 8.55 -2.56 1.82
CA LEU A 95 7.32 -1.80 1.65
C LEU A 95 6.25 -2.25 2.65
N CYS A 96 6.02 -3.56 2.80
CA CYS A 96 5.06 -4.12 3.76
C CYS A 96 5.34 -3.62 5.19
N PHE A 97 6.60 -3.70 5.66
CA PHE A 97 6.96 -3.22 6.99
C PHE A 97 6.78 -1.71 7.17
N LEU A 98 7.21 -0.91 6.18
CA LEU A 98 7.03 0.54 6.25
C LEU A 98 5.56 0.93 6.23
N MET A 99 4.73 0.23 5.45
CA MET A 99 3.29 0.44 5.46
C MET A 99 2.67 0.10 6.81
N MET A 100 3.09 -0.97 7.49
CA MET A 100 2.57 -1.27 8.84
C MET A 100 2.87 -0.16 9.87
N ILE A 101 4.00 0.53 9.74
CA ILE A 101 4.45 1.55 10.70
C ILE A 101 3.90 2.95 10.35
N HIS A 102 3.90 3.32 9.07
CA HIS A 102 3.59 4.69 8.63
C HIS A 102 2.15 4.89 8.16
N SER A 103 1.34 3.83 8.03
CA SER A 103 -0.02 3.98 7.53
C SER A 103 -0.98 4.55 8.57
N ARG A 104 -1.98 5.30 8.07
CA ARG A 104 -3.07 5.87 8.86
C ARG A 104 -4.40 5.24 8.46
N TYR A 105 -5.32 5.11 9.40
CA TYR A 105 -6.69 4.67 9.11
C TYR A 105 -7.45 5.77 8.36
N VAL A 106 -8.34 5.38 7.44
CA VAL A 106 -9.20 6.32 6.71
C VAL A 106 -10.12 7.11 7.66
N SER A 107 -10.59 6.48 8.73
CA SER A 107 -11.42 7.12 9.75
C SER A 107 -11.40 6.35 11.07
N PHE A 108 -11.81 6.99 12.17
CA PHE A 108 -12.02 6.31 13.45
C PHE A 108 -13.08 5.20 13.36
N CYS A 109 -14.15 5.40 12.59
CA CYS A 109 -15.13 4.34 12.32
C CYS A 109 -14.51 3.17 11.54
N GLY A 110 -13.59 3.43 10.61
CA GLY A 110 -12.83 2.40 9.91
C GLY A 110 -11.96 1.59 10.88
N PHE A 111 -11.24 2.28 11.78
CA PHE A 111 -10.47 1.64 12.85
C PHE A 111 -11.33 0.71 13.71
N LEU A 112 -12.48 1.19 14.20
CA LEU A 112 -13.37 0.35 15.01
C LEU A 112 -13.88 -0.87 14.24
N LYS A 113 -14.30 -0.69 12.98
CA LYS A 113 -14.75 -1.81 12.14
C LYS A 113 -13.67 -2.88 11.93
N THR A 114 -12.40 -2.47 11.85
CA THR A 114 -11.27 -3.38 11.71
C THR A 114 -11.03 -4.20 12.98
N TRP A 115 -11.01 -3.57 14.16
CA TRP A 115 -10.53 -4.23 15.39
C TRP A 115 -11.64 -4.81 16.26
N LEU A 116 -12.84 -4.22 16.26
CA LEU A 116 -13.90 -4.59 17.19
C LEU A 116 -14.36 -6.06 17.05
N PRO A 117 -14.58 -6.62 15.84
CA PRO A 117 -14.97 -8.04 15.72
C PRO A 117 -13.90 -8.98 16.27
N PHE A 118 -12.62 -8.70 16.00
CA PHE A 118 -11.50 -9.48 16.50
C PHE A 118 -11.43 -9.44 18.03
N LEU A 119 -11.54 -8.24 18.62
CA LEU A 119 -11.51 -8.07 20.08
C LEU A 119 -12.68 -8.80 20.76
N ILE A 120 -13.89 -8.75 20.20
CA ILE A 120 -15.05 -9.47 20.74
C ILE A 120 -14.80 -10.97 20.76
N VAL A 121 -14.39 -11.56 19.62
CA VAL A 121 -14.13 -13.00 19.52
C VAL A 121 -13.00 -13.43 20.47
N PHE A 122 -11.91 -12.66 20.52
CA PHE A 122 -10.79 -12.92 21.42
C PHE A 122 -11.22 -12.88 22.89
N SER A 123 -12.00 -11.87 23.30
CA SER A 123 -12.52 -11.75 24.66
C SER A 123 -13.42 -12.92 25.03
N VAL A 124 -14.32 -13.37 24.13
CA VAL A 124 -15.18 -14.53 24.38
C VAL A 124 -14.36 -15.81 24.58
N ILE A 125 -13.37 -16.07 23.71
CA ILE A 125 -12.49 -17.24 23.83
C ILE A 125 -11.72 -17.19 25.15
N LEU A 126 -11.14 -16.03 25.50
CA LEU A 126 -10.40 -15.86 26.75
C LEU A 126 -11.28 -16.13 27.97
N ILE A 127 -12.51 -15.62 27.99
CA ILE A 127 -13.48 -15.85 29.07
C ILE A 127 -13.81 -17.35 29.19
N LEU A 128 -14.06 -18.04 28.08
CA LEU A 128 -14.35 -19.48 28.09
C LEU A 128 -13.18 -20.30 28.65
N ILE A 129 -11.95 -19.95 28.25
CA ILE A 129 -10.74 -20.60 28.78
C ILE A 129 -10.64 -20.38 30.29
N LEU A 130 -10.79 -19.14 30.76
CA LEU A 130 -10.72 -18.82 32.19
C LEU A 130 -11.81 -19.54 33.01
N LEU A 131 -13.05 -19.58 32.50
CA LEU A 131 -14.16 -20.30 33.14
C LEU A 131 -13.89 -21.82 33.18
N SER A 132 -13.37 -22.40 32.10
CA SER A 132 -13.02 -23.83 32.07
C SER A 132 -11.93 -24.18 33.08
N HIS A 133 -10.93 -23.30 33.24
CA HIS A 133 -9.86 -23.49 34.22
C HIS A 133 -10.37 -23.34 35.65
N TYR A 134 -11.24 -22.35 35.91
CA TYR A 134 -11.87 -22.17 37.22
C TYR A 134 -12.70 -23.39 37.63
N ASN A 135 -13.49 -23.97 36.72
CA ASN A 135 -14.31 -25.16 37.00
C ASN A 135 -13.49 -26.45 37.20
N MET A 136 -12.22 -26.47 36.80
CA MET A 136 -11.31 -27.62 36.95
C MET A 136 -10.53 -27.60 38.28
N MET A 137 -10.44 -26.42 38.92
CA MET A 137 -9.82 -26.23 40.24
C MET A 137 -10.84 -26.44 41.36
#